data_AF-A0A652K4D4-F1
#
_entry.id   AF-A0A652K4D4-F1
#
_cell.length_a   1.000
_cell.length_b   1.000
_cell.length_c   1.000
_cell.angle_alpha   90.00
_cell.angle_beta   90.00
_cell.angle_gamma   90.00
#
_symmetry.space_group_name_H-M   'P 1'
#
loop_
_entity.id
_entity.type
_entity.pdbx_description
1 polymer ?
#
loop_
_entity_poly.entity_id
_entity_poly.type
_entity_poly.pdbx_seq_one_letter_code
_entity_poly.pdbx_strand_id
1 'polypeptide(L)'
;RDFDPALDIEAEAACGSPGGLAFLRAAFADNGAAPAPFFAPLVDEHRRIHAERVVAALLARARQDTGRALDVPVRHEWSDVPDGIGRVSVGHEIVNGLDPVDIAVSAAEGVQCHLAERERLVWPLCPDHRTGPHATRTPEGAAWVCSVTGHVVAPVPG
;
A
#
# COMPACT_ATOMS: atom_id res chain seq x y z
N ARG A 1 25.42 9.91 -16.20
CA ARG A 1 24.67 10.18 -17.44
C ARG A 1 23.44 10.91 -16.94
N ASP A 2 23.43 12.23 -17.04
CA ASP A 2 22.40 13.05 -16.41
C ASP A 2 21.10 12.90 -17.21
N PHE A 3 20.02 12.54 -16.51
CA PHE A 3 18.70 12.38 -17.10
C PHE A 3 18.01 13.75 -17.18
N ASP A 4 17.26 13.96 -18.26
CA ASP A 4 16.55 15.21 -18.56
C ASP A 4 15.36 15.40 -17.60
N PRO A 5 15.30 16.49 -16.82
CA PRO A 5 14.22 16.73 -15.85
C PRO A 5 12.83 16.88 -16.48
N ALA A 6 12.72 17.15 -17.79
CA ALA A 6 11.42 17.18 -18.47
C ALA A 6 10.81 15.77 -18.63
N LEU A 7 11.66 14.75 -18.86
CA LEU A 7 11.23 13.35 -18.93
C LEU A 7 10.78 12.83 -17.56
N ASP A 8 11.35 13.38 -16.49
CA ASP A 8 11.00 13.01 -15.12
C ASP A 8 9.57 13.43 -14.77
N ILE A 9 9.16 14.65 -15.16
CA ILE A 9 7.80 15.16 -14.90
C ILE A 9 6.75 14.42 -15.73
N GLU A 10 7.03 14.10 -16.99
CA GLU A 10 6.12 13.31 -17.84
C GLU A 10 6.04 11.85 -17.38
N ALA A 11 7.14 11.27 -16.89
CA ALA A 11 7.16 9.93 -16.33
C ALA A 11 6.46 9.87 -14.96
N GLU A 12 6.58 10.89 -14.11
CA GLU A 12 5.83 10.99 -12.84
C GLU A 12 4.32 11.09 -13.10
N ALA A 13 3.91 11.87 -14.11
CA ALA A 13 2.52 11.97 -14.53
C ALA A 13 1.98 10.66 -15.13
N ALA A 14 2.79 9.91 -15.88
CA ALA A 14 2.41 8.62 -16.48
C ALA A 14 2.44 7.45 -15.48
N CYS A 15 3.35 7.48 -14.50
CA CYS A 15 3.49 6.45 -13.45
C CYS A 15 2.61 6.72 -12.23
N GLY A 16 1.93 7.86 -12.20
CA GLY A 16 0.96 8.24 -11.16
C GLY A 16 1.58 8.70 -9.84
N SER A 17 2.88 8.50 -9.61
CA SER A 17 3.56 8.95 -8.39
C SER A 17 5.10 8.86 -8.40
N PRO A 18 5.81 9.60 -7.51
CA PRO A 18 7.27 9.51 -7.37
C PRO A 18 7.79 8.15 -6.92
N GLY A 19 7.09 7.50 -5.97
CA GLY A 19 7.49 6.18 -5.46
C GLY A 19 7.34 5.08 -6.50
N GLY A 20 6.28 5.14 -7.32
CA GLY A 20 6.09 4.23 -8.44
C GLY A 20 7.17 4.39 -9.49
N LEU A 21 7.51 5.63 -9.86
CA LEU A 21 8.59 5.90 -10.81
C LEU A 21 9.96 5.42 -10.28
N ALA A 22 10.25 5.62 -9.00
CA ALA A 22 11.48 5.15 -8.38
C ALA A 22 11.62 3.62 -8.46
N PHE A 23 10.53 2.88 -8.19
CA PHE A 23 10.49 1.43 -8.37
C PHE A 23 10.78 1.03 -9.82
N LEU A 24 10.07 1.64 -10.80
CA LEU A 24 10.28 1.33 -12.22
C LEU A 24 11.72 1.59 -12.64
N ARG A 25 12.31 2.73 -12.23
CA ARG A 25 13.70 3.07 -12.53
C ARG A 25 14.67 2.06 -11.96
N ALA A 26 14.51 1.66 -10.71
CA ALA A 26 15.36 0.64 -10.08
C ALA A 26 15.24 -0.70 -10.82
N ALA A 27 14.01 -1.13 -11.11
CA ALA A 27 13.77 -2.38 -11.83
C ALA A 27 14.44 -2.39 -13.22
N PHE A 28 14.36 -1.30 -13.98
CA PHE A 28 15.05 -1.19 -15.27
C PHE A 28 16.56 -1.02 -15.15
N ALA A 29 17.06 -0.33 -14.12
CA ALA A 29 18.49 -0.18 -13.89
C ALA A 29 19.16 -1.53 -13.58
N ASP A 30 18.50 -2.36 -12.77
CA ASP A 30 19.04 -3.65 -12.33
C ASP A 30 18.93 -4.75 -13.39
N ASN A 31 17.92 -4.66 -14.28
CA ASN A 31 17.60 -5.74 -15.22
C ASN A 31 17.76 -5.36 -16.70
N GLY A 32 17.95 -4.07 -17.01
CA GLY A 32 17.90 -3.55 -18.37
C GLY A 32 16.48 -3.55 -18.95
N ALA A 33 16.38 -3.33 -20.27
CA ALA A 33 15.11 -3.45 -20.97
C ALA A 33 14.64 -4.92 -20.99
N ALA A 34 13.45 -5.18 -20.46
CA ALA A 34 12.91 -6.53 -20.33
C ALA A 34 11.45 -6.60 -20.84
N PRO A 35 11.00 -7.76 -21.35
CA PRO A 35 9.62 -7.94 -21.80
C PRO A 35 8.65 -8.05 -20.61
N ALA A 36 7.36 -7.81 -20.85
CA ALA A 36 6.33 -7.78 -19.81
C ALA A 36 6.28 -9.04 -18.90
N PRO A 37 6.44 -10.29 -19.41
CA PRO A 37 6.49 -11.49 -18.56
C PRO A 37 7.59 -11.49 -17.51
N PHE A 38 8.70 -10.80 -17.79
CA PHE A 38 9.79 -10.65 -16.82
C PHE A 38 9.45 -9.60 -15.75
N PHE A 39 8.70 -8.57 -16.15
CA PHE A 39 8.37 -7.44 -15.28
C PHE A 39 7.21 -7.71 -14.33
N ALA A 40 6.20 -8.48 -14.76
CA ALA A 40 5.01 -8.78 -13.97
C ALA A 40 5.33 -9.40 -12.59
N PRO A 41 6.22 -10.40 -12.46
CA PRO A 41 6.62 -10.92 -11.16
C PRO A 41 7.32 -9.90 -10.25
N LEU A 42 8.06 -8.94 -10.82
CA LEU A 42 8.73 -7.89 -10.02
C LEU A 42 7.71 -6.93 -9.41
N VAL A 43 6.65 -6.59 -10.16
CA VAL A 43 5.54 -5.77 -9.66
C VAL A 43 4.81 -6.46 -8.52
N ASP A 44 4.48 -7.75 -8.72
CA ASP A 44 3.78 -8.54 -7.72
C ASP A 44 4.59 -8.65 -6.43
N GLU A 45 5.89 -8.95 -6.55
CA GLU A 45 6.79 -9.06 -5.41
C GLU A 45 6.95 -7.73 -4.68
N HIS A 46 7.10 -6.62 -5.42
CA HIS A 46 7.15 -5.27 -4.85
C HIS A 46 5.91 -4.96 -4.01
N ARG A 47 4.72 -5.18 -4.58
CA ARG A 47 3.45 -4.97 -3.87
C ARG A 47 3.33 -5.85 -2.64
N ARG A 48 3.67 -7.13 -2.77
CA ARG A 48 3.58 -8.11 -1.68
C ARG A 48 4.49 -7.72 -0.52
N ILE A 49 5.76 -7.42 -0.78
CA ILE A 49 6.73 -7.03 0.27
C ILE A 49 6.27 -5.78 1.01
N HIS A 50 5.84 -4.74 0.28
CA HIS A 50 5.39 -3.50 0.91
C HIS A 50 4.10 -3.72 1.71
N ALA A 51 3.11 -4.44 1.16
CA ALA A 51 1.89 -4.76 1.88
C ALA A 51 2.16 -5.57 3.16
N GLU A 52 3.03 -6.58 3.11
CA GLU A 52 3.41 -7.39 4.28
C GLU A 52 4.06 -6.55 5.39
N ARG A 53 4.96 -5.63 5.02
CA ARG A 53 5.59 -4.73 5.99
C ARG A 53 4.58 -3.83 6.69
N VAL A 54 3.69 -3.22 5.91
CA VAL A 54 2.65 -2.33 6.44
C VAL A 54 1.69 -3.11 7.35
N VAL A 55 1.22 -4.27 6.92
CA VAL A 55 0.33 -5.13 7.71
C VAL A 55 1.01 -5.56 9.01
N ALA A 56 2.26 -6.02 8.95
CA ALA A 56 3.00 -6.41 10.15
C ALA A 56 3.14 -5.25 11.15
N ALA A 57 3.46 -4.05 10.68
CA ALA A 57 3.57 -2.86 11.53
C ALA A 57 2.22 -2.44 12.13
N LEU A 58 1.15 -2.48 11.34
CA LEU A 58 -0.20 -2.19 11.81
C LEU A 58 -0.69 -3.21 12.83
N LEU A 59 -0.49 -4.51 12.60
CA LEU A 59 -0.89 -5.55 13.55
C LEU A 59 -0.08 -5.48 14.85
N ALA A 60 1.22 -5.12 14.77
CA ALA A 60 2.02 -4.84 15.96
C ALA A 60 1.44 -3.67 16.76
N ARG A 61 1.02 -2.59 16.09
CA ARG A 61 0.39 -1.45 16.76
C ARG A 61 -1.00 -1.79 17.30
N ALA A 62 -1.82 -2.50 16.55
CA ALA A 62 -3.14 -2.95 17.00
C ALA A 62 -3.03 -3.84 18.25
N ARG A 63 -2.02 -4.71 18.31
CA ARG A 63 -1.72 -5.51 19.50
C ARG A 63 -1.36 -4.64 20.71
N GLN A 64 -0.56 -3.59 20.51
CA GLN A 64 -0.23 -2.64 21.58
C GLN A 64 -1.47 -1.90 22.10
N ASP A 65 -2.34 -1.46 21.19
CA ASP A 65 -3.52 -0.66 21.53
C ASP A 65 -4.66 -1.50 22.13
N THR A 66 -4.80 -2.76 21.71
CA THR A 66 -5.96 -3.61 22.06
C THR A 66 -5.63 -4.80 22.96
N GLY A 67 -4.35 -5.16 23.10
CA GLY A 67 -3.91 -6.37 23.80
C GLY A 67 -4.22 -7.68 23.05
N ARG A 68 -4.85 -7.64 21.87
CA ARG A 68 -5.23 -8.82 21.09
C ARG A 68 -4.13 -9.17 20.08
N ALA A 69 -3.86 -10.46 19.93
CA ALA A 69 -3.17 -10.96 18.75
C ALA A 69 -4.20 -11.07 17.62
N LEU A 70 -3.98 -10.32 16.54
CA LEU A 70 -4.86 -10.26 15.38
C LEU A 70 -4.08 -10.78 14.17
N ASP A 71 -4.79 -11.37 13.22
CA ASP A 71 -4.23 -11.85 11.96
C ASP A 71 -4.99 -11.25 10.79
N VAL A 72 -4.26 -10.75 9.81
CA VAL A 72 -4.80 -10.23 8.55
C VAL A 72 -3.93 -10.79 7.43
N PRO A 73 -4.48 -11.64 6.54
CA PRO A 73 -3.69 -12.27 5.50
C PRO A 73 -3.36 -11.28 4.37
N VAL A 74 -2.10 -11.30 3.95
CA VAL A 74 -1.69 -10.79 2.63
C VAL A 74 -1.71 -11.98 1.67
N ARG A 75 -2.50 -11.90 0.61
CA ARG A 75 -2.65 -12.96 -0.39
C ARG A 75 -2.14 -12.50 -1.74
N HIS A 76 -1.48 -13.40 -2.45
CA HIS A 76 -1.07 -13.20 -3.83
C HIS A 76 -1.72 -14.26 -4.71
N GLU A 77 -2.32 -13.82 -5.80
CA GLU A 77 -2.91 -14.65 -6.84
C GLU A 77 -2.19 -14.36 -8.16
N TRP A 78 -1.61 -15.39 -8.77
CA TRP A 78 -0.95 -15.27 -10.06
C TRP A 78 -1.95 -14.99 -11.18
N SER A 79 -1.51 -14.28 -12.21
CA SER A 79 -2.32 -14.10 -13.42
C SER A 79 -2.25 -15.35 -14.30
N ASP A 80 -3.38 -15.77 -14.86
CA ASP A 80 -3.43 -16.82 -15.88
C ASP A 80 -3.05 -16.29 -17.28
N VAL A 81 -2.87 -14.98 -17.43
CA VAL A 81 -2.46 -14.33 -18.68
C VAL A 81 -0.93 -14.30 -18.75
N PRO A 82 -0.28 -14.71 -19.86
CA PRO A 82 1.18 -14.81 -19.97
C PRO A 82 1.97 -13.55 -19.61
N ASP A 83 1.38 -12.38 -19.86
CA ASP A 83 1.99 -11.07 -19.60
C ASP A 83 1.27 -10.34 -18.44
N GLY A 84 0.40 -11.05 -17.73
CA GLY A 84 -0.49 -10.47 -16.73
C GLY A 84 0.19 -10.27 -15.39
N ILE A 85 0.00 -9.08 -14.82
CA ILE A 85 0.34 -8.80 -13.43
C ILE A 85 -0.68 -9.53 -12.54
N GLY A 86 -0.19 -10.23 -11.51
CA GLY A 86 -1.04 -10.89 -10.54
C GLY A 86 -1.76 -9.89 -9.63
N ARG A 87 -2.45 -10.44 -8.63
CA ARG A 87 -3.24 -9.69 -7.66
C ARG A 87 -2.70 -9.89 -6.26
N VAL A 88 -2.30 -8.80 -5.60
CA VAL A 88 -2.00 -8.78 -4.17
C VAL A 88 -3.21 -8.19 -3.44
N SER A 89 -3.64 -8.84 -2.36
CA SER A 89 -4.75 -8.35 -1.52
C SER A 89 -4.41 -8.43 -0.03
N VAL A 90 -4.98 -7.50 0.75
CA VAL A 90 -4.93 -7.48 2.21
C VAL A 90 -6.35 -7.61 2.73
N GLY A 91 -6.66 -8.75 3.35
CA GLY A 91 -8.06 -9.08 3.67
C GLY A 91 -8.90 -9.21 2.38
N HIS A 92 -9.78 -8.24 2.14
CA HIS A 92 -10.61 -8.13 0.93
C HIS A 92 -10.16 -6.98 -0.01
N GLU A 93 -9.21 -6.16 0.42
CA GLU A 93 -8.76 -4.98 -0.32
C GLU A 93 -7.64 -5.32 -1.31
N ILE A 94 -7.68 -4.75 -2.52
CA ILE A 94 -6.69 -5.02 -3.57
C ILE A 94 -5.61 -3.94 -3.57
N VAL A 95 -4.35 -4.37 -3.62
CA VAL A 95 -3.19 -3.48 -3.72
C VAL A 95 -2.83 -3.27 -5.20
N ASN A 96 -3.28 -2.14 -5.77
CA ASN A 96 -3.07 -1.82 -7.20
C ASN A 96 -1.93 -0.83 -7.46
N GLY A 97 -1.50 -0.05 -6.46
CA GLY A 97 -0.43 0.94 -6.60
C GLY A 97 0.96 0.33 -6.81
N LEU A 98 1.90 1.15 -7.30
CA LEU A 98 3.34 0.88 -7.25
C LEU A 98 4.05 1.78 -6.24
N ASP A 99 3.44 2.89 -5.86
CA ASP A 99 3.95 3.74 -4.79
C ASP A 99 3.86 3.02 -3.44
N PRO A 100 4.94 2.95 -2.65
CA PRO A 100 4.86 2.50 -1.28
C PRO A 100 3.78 3.21 -0.45
N VAL A 101 3.52 4.51 -0.70
CA VAL A 101 2.47 5.28 -0.01
C VAL A 101 1.07 4.77 -0.39
N ASP A 102 0.82 4.53 -1.68
CA ASP A 102 -0.49 4.01 -2.12
C ASP A 102 -0.69 2.56 -1.65
N ILE A 103 0.37 1.75 -1.68
CA ILE A 103 0.36 0.39 -1.13
C ILE A 103 0.02 0.43 0.37
N ALA A 104 0.62 1.36 1.12
CA ALA A 104 0.34 1.52 2.54
C ALA A 104 -1.11 1.94 2.81
N VAL A 105 -1.67 2.84 2.00
CA VAL A 105 -3.10 3.21 2.08
C VAL A 105 -3.99 1.99 1.85
N SER A 106 -3.81 1.25 0.75
CA SER A 106 -4.61 0.05 0.46
C SER A 106 -4.46 -1.02 1.53
N ALA A 107 -3.24 -1.26 2.02
CA ALA A 107 -3.00 -2.24 3.07
C ALA A 107 -3.67 -1.84 4.40
N ALA A 108 -3.65 -0.55 4.75
CA ALA A 108 -4.29 -0.03 5.95
C ALA A 108 -5.82 -0.17 5.88
N GLU A 109 -6.46 0.22 4.77
CA GLU A 109 -7.90 -0.01 4.55
C GLU A 109 -8.22 -1.51 4.62
N GLY A 110 -7.42 -2.36 3.97
CA GLY A 110 -7.59 -3.81 4.02
C GLY A 110 -7.53 -4.38 5.43
N VAL A 111 -6.60 -3.93 6.27
CA VAL A 111 -6.53 -4.30 7.68
C VAL A 111 -7.79 -3.85 8.43
N GLN A 112 -8.19 -2.58 8.33
CA GLN A 112 -9.35 -2.08 9.07
C GLN A 112 -10.63 -2.82 8.67
N CYS A 113 -10.87 -2.99 7.36
CA CYS A 113 -12.02 -3.73 6.84
C CYS A 113 -12.02 -5.19 7.34
N HIS A 114 -10.87 -5.87 7.28
CA HIS A 114 -10.76 -7.25 7.75
C HIS A 114 -11.07 -7.38 9.25
N LEU A 115 -10.52 -6.48 10.08
CA LEU A 115 -10.79 -6.46 11.51
C LEU A 115 -12.26 -6.14 11.83
N ALA A 116 -12.87 -5.21 11.09
CA ALA A 116 -14.27 -4.88 11.25
C ALA A 116 -15.17 -6.09 10.97
N GLU A 117 -14.90 -6.81 9.88
CA GLU A 117 -15.71 -7.95 9.44
C GLU A 117 -15.50 -9.22 10.28
N ARG A 118 -14.24 -9.59 10.53
CA ARG A 118 -13.87 -10.87 11.15
C ARG A 118 -13.79 -10.79 12.66
N GLU A 119 -13.24 -9.68 13.15
CA GLU A 119 -12.91 -9.48 14.56
C GLU A 119 -13.93 -8.60 15.30
N ARG A 120 -14.94 -8.08 14.56
CA ARG A 120 -15.92 -7.08 15.03
C ARG A 120 -15.24 -5.90 15.70
N LEU A 121 -14.11 -5.48 15.15
CA LEU A 121 -13.22 -4.47 15.72
C LEU A 121 -12.98 -3.36 14.71
N VAL A 122 -13.47 -2.16 15.00
CA VAL A 122 -13.04 -0.95 14.30
C VAL A 122 -11.77 -0.43 14.98
N TRP A 123 -10.67 -0.44 14.24
CA TRP A 123 -9.39 0.06 14.69
C TRP A 123 -8.58 0.64 13.50
N PRO A 124 -7.86 1.77 13.68
CA PRO A 124 -7.88 2.63 14.86
C PRO A 124 -9.21 3.39 15.00
N LEU A 125 -9.38 4.12 16.11
CA LEU A 125 -10.47 5.09 16.27
C LEU A 125 -9.90 6.49 16.35
N CYS A 126 -10.58 7.46 15.76
CA CYS A 126 -10.34 8.87 16.02
C CYS A 126 -10.61 9.15 17.52
N PRO A 127 -9.67 9.75 18.26
CA PRO A 127 -9.85 10.01 19.69
C PRO A 127 -10.97 11.02 19.97
N ASP A 128 -11.18 11.98 19.06
CA ASP A 128 -12.14 13.07 19.26
C ASP A 128 -13.58 12.63 18.89
N HIS A 129 -13.74 11.98 17.74
CA HIS A 129 -15.06 11.64 17.19
C HIS A 129 -15.45 10.18 17.38
N ARG A 130 -14.52 9.33 17.83
CA ARG A 130 -14.76 7.90 18.11
C ARG A 130 -15.25 7.11 16.90
N THR A 131 -14.91 7.57 15.69
CA THR A 131 -15.18 6.91 14.42
C THR A 131 -13.93 6.22 13.87
N GLY A 132 -14.10 5.22 13.01
CA GLY A 132 -13.01 4.67 12.21
C GLY A 132 -12.53 5.72 11.20
N PRO A 133 -11.25 6.14 11.24
CA PRO A 133 -10.67 6.99 10.20
C PRO A 133 -10.36 6.17 8.95
N HIS A 134 -10.26 6.84 7.80
CA HIS A 134 -9.83 6.23 6.53
C HIS A 134 -8.34 6.45 6.30
N ALA A 135 -7.64 5.45 5.76
CA ALA A 135 -6.29 5.64 5.30
C ALA A 135 -6.32 6.49 4.02
N THR A 136 -5.50 7.54 4.01
CA THR A 136 -5.49 8.56 2.97
C THR A 136 -4.05 8.93 2.64
N ARG A 137 -3.77 9.19 1.37
CA ARG A 137 -2.51 9.81 0.94
C ARG A 137 -2.50 11.29 1.32
N THR A 138 -1.45 11.72 1.99
CA THR A 138 -1.14 13.12 2.31
C THR A 138 0.22 13.50 1.72
N PRO A 139 0.58 14.80 1.70
CA PRO A 139 1.92 15.22 1.29
C PRO A 139 3.06 14.58 2.11
N GLU A 140 2.80 14.21 3.36
CA GLU A 140 3.76 13.60 4.29
C GLU A 140 3.82 12.07 4.20
N GLY A 141 2.92 11.43 3.44
CA GLY A 141 2.85 9.97 3.29
C GLY A 141 1.44 9.42 3.47
N ALA A 142 1.31 8.19 3.93
CA ALA A 142 0.03 7.58 4.23
C ALA A 142 -0.39 7.92 5.67
N ALA A 143 -1.66 8.29 5.88
CA ALA A 143 -2.16 8.65 7.21
C ALA A 143 -3.62 8.23 7.42
N TRP A 144 -3.98 7.95 8.66
CA TRP A 144 -5.35 7.82 9.11
C TRP A 144 -5.99 9.20 9.24
N VAL A 145 -7.04 9.45 8.48
CA VAL A 145 -7.74 10.74 8.43
C VAL A 145 -9.18 10.57 8.93
N CYS A 146 -9.58 11.40 9.88
CA CYS A 146 -10.92 11.36 10.46
C CYS A 146 -11.97 11.76 9.41
N SER A 147 -12.99 10.93 9.23
CA SER A 147 -14.09 11.18 8.28
C SER A 147 -15.00 12.36 8.67
N VAL A 148 -14.97 12.81 9.92
CA VAL A 148 -15.86 13.89 10.40
C VAL A 148 -15.31 15.28 10.07
N THR A 149 -14.02 15.52 10.32
CA THR A 149 -13.41 16.85 10.14
C THR A 149 -12.19 16.85 9.24
N GLY A 150 -11.74 15.69 8.74
CA GLY A 150 -10.56 15.59 7.88
C GLY A 150 -9.22 15.78 8.59
N HIS A 151 -9.17 15.73 9.94
CA HIS A 151 -7.90 15.84 10.65
C HIS A 151 -7.12 14.53 10.60
N VAL A 152 -5.79 14.64 10.61
CA VAL A 152 -4.89 13.48 10.72
C VAL A 152 -4.94 12.94 12.15
N VAL A 153 -5.30 11.66 12.29
CA VAL A 153 -5.36 10.93 13.56
C VAL A 153 -3.98 10.35 13.90
N ALA A 154 -3.35 9.69 12.93
CA ALA A 154 -2.04 9.06 13.08
C ALA A 154 -1.45 8.74 11.69
N PRO A 155 -0.11 8.65 11.56
CA PRO A 155 0.50 8.13 10.34
C PRO A 155 0.18 6.64 10.15
N VAL A 156 0.15 6.20 8.90
CA VAL A 156 0.20 4.78 8.53
C VAL A 156 1.68 4.43 8.29
N PRO A 157 2.19 3.33 8.85
CA PRO A 157 3.57 2.91 8.60
C PRO A 157 3.78 2.60 7.11
N GLY A 158 4.95 2.96 6.57
CA GLY A 158 5.37 2.70 5.19
C GLY A 158 6.62 1.83 5.11
#